data_AF-A0A1B6HRV7-F1
#
_entry.id   AF-A0A1B6HRV7-F1
#
_cell.length_a   1.000
_cell.length_b   1.000
_cell.length_c   1.000
_cell.angle_alpha   90.00
_cell.angle_beta   90.00
_cell.angle_gamma   90.00
#
_symmetry.space_group_name_H-M   'P 1'
#
loop_
_entity.id
_entity.type
_entity.pdbx_description
1 polymer ?
#
loop_
_entity_poly.entity_id
_entity_poly.type
_entity_poly.pdbx_seq_one_letter_code
_entity_poly.pdbx_strand_id
1 'polypeptide(L)'
;LAGARLLCITSEGLLSVWCLERRTSLVSNVSVQPILANSGRIGRCSVTEAGVPTVVLDSGRAFMYSLDFNTWMKLTDNTDAAVRNTHRSYQSAWQSMPDNGTAPLRTIQSYCQNSAERSLLHRMDYTSLCTQSFLEDQLVICKNLKSAVEFRFWFITNIRFLLEEGMEARLRTVCESLMREVTDSDHNCLWNPTSLGIDRISLLQDVLKEMATNPQAQRLYLELSDQLESMGS
;
A
#
# COMPACT_ATOMS: atom_id res chain seq x y z
N LEU A 1 4.22 -26.34 9.72
CA LEU A 1 4.47 -25.97 8.30
C LEU A 1 3.32 -25.17 7.68
N ALA A 2 2.20 -24.95 8.37
CA ALA A 2 1.13 -24.08 7.88
C ALA A 2 1.71 -22.71 7.49
N GLY A 3 1.39 -22.22 6.29
CA GLY A 3 1.89 -20.93 5.80
C GLY A 3 3.33 -20.92 5.27
N ALA A 4 4.07 -22.04 5.29
CA ALA A 4 5.45 -22.05 4.79
C ALA A 4 5.52 -21.72 3.29
N ARG A 5 6.36 -20.74 2.96
CA ARG A 5 6.69 -20.33 1.59
C ARG A 5 8.18 -20.50 1.37
N LEU A 6 8.55 -20.98 0.19
CA LEU A 6 9.94 -21.04 -0.25
C LEU A 6 10.11 -20.10 -1.44
N LEU A 7 11.06 -19.18 -1.33
CA LEU A 7 11.53 -18.35 -2.43
C LEU A 7 12.93 -18.82 -2.83
N CYS A 8 13.15 -18.99 -4.12
CA CYS A 8 14.46 -19.28 -4.69
C CYS A 8 14.74 -18.32 -5.85
N ILE A 9 15.97 -17.83 -5.92
CA ILE A 9 16.49 -17.12 -7.10
C ILE A 9 17.72 -17.89 -7.57
N THR A 10 17.72 -18.35 -8.81
CA THR A 10 18.86 -19.07 -9.39
C THR A 10 20.00 -18.13 -9.74
N SER A 11 21.18 -18.67 -10.02
CA SER A 11 22.33 -17.89 -10.53
C SER A 11 22.06 -17.21 -11.88
N GLU A 12 21.06 -17.67 -12.62
CA GLU A 12 20.59 -17.06 -13.87
C GLU A 12 19.60 -15.91 -13.64
N GLY A 13 19.24 -15.63 -12.38
CA GLY A 13 18.26 -14.61 -12.02
C GLY A 13 16.82 -15.04 -12.28
N LEU A 14 16.52 -16.33 -12.20
CA LEU A 14 15.16 -16.85 -12.28
C LEU A 14 14.57 -17.00 -10.88
N LEU A 15 13.50 -16.27 -10.60
CA LEU A 15 12.78 -16.31 -9.33
C LEU A 15 11.63 -17.32 -9.40
N SER A 16 11.54 -18.15 -8.36
CA SER A 16 10.42 -19.06 -8.15
C SER A 16 9.94 -19.01 -6.70
N VAL A 17 8.63 -19.19 -6.52
CA VAL A 17 7.97 -19.26 -5.21
C VAL A 17 7.08 -20.49 -5.15
N TRP A 18 7.16 -21.23 -4.05
CA TRP A 18 6.32 -22.39 -3.79
C TRP A 18 5.55 -22.26 -2.47
N CYS A 19 4.30 -22.71 -2.49
CA CYS A 19 3.54 -23.01 -1.30
C CYS A 19 3.83 -24.46 -0.90
N LEU A 20 4.62 -24.66 0.16
CA LEU A 20 5.07 -26.00 0.57
C LEU A 20 3.91 -26.85 1.12
N GLU A 21 2.96 -26.22 1.77
CA GLU A 21 1.75 -26.85 2.30
C GLU A 21 0.86 -27.41 1.18
N ARG A 22 0.57 -26.57 0.17
CA ARG A 22 -0.23 -26.98 -0.99
C ARG A 22 0.56 -27.74 -2.05
N ARG A 23 1.90 -27.82 -1.91
CA ARG A 23 2.83 -28.37 -2.91
C ARG A 23 2.62 -27.80 -4.31
N THR A 24 2.40 -26.48 -4.39
CA THR A 24 2.12 -25.76 -5.63
C THR A 24 3.17 -24.69 -5.88
N SER A 25 3.51 -24.46 -7.16
CA SER A 25 4.26 -23.28 -7.57
C SER A 25 3.29 -22.10 -7.66
N LEU A 26 3.65 -20.99 -7.00
CA LEU A 26 2.93 -19.71 -7.06
C LEU A 26 3.54 -18.80 -8.14
N VAL A 27 4.86 -18.85 -8.27
CA VAL A 27 5.63 -18.14 -9.29
C VAL A 27 6.67 -19.12 -9.81
N SER A 28 6.85 -19.21 -11.13
CA SER A 28 7.77 -20.14 -11.75
C SER A 28 8.66 -19.44 -12.75
N ASN A 29 9.97 -19.48 -12.51
CA ASN A 29 11.04 -19.04 -13.41
C ASN A 29 10.86 -17.62 -13.97
N VAL A 30 10.41 -16.68 -13.14
CA VAL A 30 10.27 -15.28 -13.54
C VAL A 30 11.63 -14.61 -13.50
N SER A 31 12.05 -14.01 -14.61
CA SER A 31 13.32 -13.27 -14.66
C SER A 31 13.29 -12.01 -13.78
N VAL A 32 14.33 -11.81 -12.98
CA VAL A 32 14.57 -10.56 -12.25
C VAL A 32 15.30 -9.51 -13.09
N GLN A 33 15.80 -9.85 -14.28
CA GLN A 33 16.57 -8.93 -15.14
C GLN A 33 15.85 -7.59 -15.40
N PRO A 34 14.53 -7.54 -15.66
CA PRO A 34 13.84 -6.27 -15.90
C PRO A 34 13.95 -5.27 -14.75
N ILE A 35 13.98 -5.75 -13.49
CA ILE A 35 14.08 -4.88 -12.32
C ILE A 35 15.52 -4.51 -11.96
N LEU A 36 16.51 -5.25 -12.45
CA LEU A 36 17.93 -4.93 -12.23
C LEU A 36 18.46 -3.81 -13.13
N ALA A 37 17.73 -3.45 -14.20
CA ALA A 37 18.10 -2.38 -15.12
C ALA A 37 19.57 -2.46 -15.59
N ASN A 38 20.06 -3.67 -15.88
CA ASN A 38 21.40 -4.02 -16.36
C ASN A 38 22.60 -3.82 -15.40
N SER A 39 22.42 -3.29 -14.19
CA SER A 39 23.55 -3.11 -13.25
C SER A 39 23.21 -3.19 -11.76
N GLY A 40 21.93 -3.34 -11.39
CA GLY A 40 21.50 -3.47 -10.00
C GLY A 40 21.89 -4.83 -9.41
N ARG A 41 22.22 -4.86 -8.11
CA ARG A 41 22.40 -6.11 -7.37
C ARG A 41 21.24 -6.31 -6.41
N ILE A 42 20.82 -7.56 -6.25
CA ILE A 42 19.84 -7.93 -5.23
C ILE A 42 20.53 -7.85 -3.88
N GLY A 43 20.11 -6.90 -3.05
CA GLY A 43 20.58 -6.78 -1.67
C GLY A 43 19.79 -7.69 -0.72
N ARG A 44 18.47 -7.80 -0.91
CA ARG A 44 17.60 -8.69 -0.13
C ARG A 44 16.46 -9.22 -0.98
N CYS A 45 15.95 -10.40 -0.62
CA CYS A 45 14.69 -10.91 -1.14
C CYS A 45 13.88 -11.52 0.01
N SER A 46 12.57 -11.49 -0.11
CA SER A 46 11.65 -12.09 0.86
C SER A 46 10.35 -12.50 0.18
N VAL A 47 9.54 -13.30 0.86
CA VAL A 47 8.22 -13.71 0.39
C VAL A 47 7.21 -13.46 1.51
N THR A 48 6.08 -12.85 1.18
CA THR A 48 4.99 -12.62 2.15
C THR A 48 4.26 -13.92 2.47
N GLU A 49 3.45 -13.95 3.53
CA GLU A 49 2.60 -15.10 3.85
C GLU A 49 1.61 -15.46 2.71
N ALA A 50 1.16 -14.44 1.98
CA ALA A 50 0.34 -14.59 0.79
C ALA A 50 1.11 -15.17 -0.43
N GLY A 51 2.43 -15.30 -0.33
CA GLY A 51 3.27 -15.87 -1.39
C GLY A 51 3.77 -14.84 -2.41
N VAL A 52 3.66 -13.54 -2.11
CA VAL A 52 4.13 -12.47 -2.97
C VAL A 52 5.64 -12.30 -2.76
N PRO A 53 6.49 -12.51 -3.77
CA PRO A 53 7.92 -12.29 -3.64
C PRO A 53 8.24 -10.79 -3.75
N THR A 54 9.21 -10.36 -2.96
CA THR A 54 9.75 -9.00 -2.98
C THR A 54 11.27 -9.04 -3.09
N VAL A 55 11.81 -8.05 -3.79
CA VAL A 55 13.24 -7.91 -4.08
C VAL A 55 13.64 -6.47 -3.76
N VAL A 56 14.64 -6.31 -2.91
CA VAL A 56 15.26 -5.03 -2.57
C VAL A 56 16.64 -4.99 -3.20
N LEU A 57 16.89 -3.96 -4.01
CA LEU A 57 18.18 -3.74 -4.64
C LEU A 57 19.12 -2.99 -3.69
N ASP A 58 20.42 -3.15 -3.92
CA ASP A 58 21.47 -2.36 -3.26
C ASP A 58 21.30 -0.84 -3.46
N SER A 59 20.67 -0.43 -4.56
CA SER A 59 20.32 0.96 -4.83
C SER A 59 19.23 1.53 -3.91
N GLY A 60 18.62 0.73 -3.03
CA GLY A 60 17.49 1.13 -2.18
C GLY A 60 16.14 1.20 -2.89
N ARG A 61 16.05 0.68 -4.12
CA ARG A 61 14.77 0.46 -4.82
C ARG A 61 14.24 -0.91 -4.43
N ALA A 62 12.93 -1.04 -4.29
CA ALA A 62 12.30 -2.33 -4.05
C ALA A 62 11.17 -2.60 -5.03
N PHE A 63 11.00 -3.87 -5.34
CA PHE A 63 10.02 -4.38 -6.27
C PHE A 63 9.30 -5.59 -5.67
N MET A 64 8.09 -5.82 -6.13
CA MET A 64 7.33 -7.03 -5.87
C MET A 64 6.86 -7.64 -7.18
N TYR A 65 6.61 -8.95 -7.20
CA TYR A 65 5.92 -9.57 -8.32
C TYR A 65 4.44 -9.71 -7.97
N SER A 66 3.57 -9.02 -8.70
CA SER A 66 2.11 -9.14 -8.51
C SER A 66 1.62 -10.46 -9.07
N LEU A 67 0.96 -11.25 -8.23
CA LEU A 67 0.37 -12.53 -8.62
C LEU A 67 -0.91 -12.34 -9.46
N ASP A 68 -1.59 -11.21 -9.29
CA ASP A 68 -2.83 -10.91 -10.03
C ASP A 68 -2.50 -10.47 -11.47
N PHE A 69 -1.46 -9.64 -11.62
CA PHE A 69 -1.07 -9.06 -12.91
C PHE A 69 0.07 -9.81 -13.61
N ASN A 70 0.71 -10.77 -12.94
CA ASN A 70 1.90 -11.48 -13.43
C ASN A 70 2.99 -10.52 -13.94
N THR A 71 3.28 -9.49 -13.15
CA THR A 71 4.27 -8.47 -13.53
C THR A 71 5.00 -7.91 -12.32
N TRP A 72 6.19 -7.36 -12.58
CA TRP A 72 6.95 -6.62 -11.58
C TRP A 72 6.33 -5.25 -11.33
N MET A 73 6.10 -4.94 -10.05
CA MET A 73 5.63 -3.64 -9.59
C MET A 73 6.65 -3.00 -8.67
N LYS A 74 6.86 -1.69 -8.83
CA LYS A 74 7.73 -0.89 -7.96
C LYS A 74 7.04 -0.70 -6.60
N LEU A 75 7.73 -1.05 -5.52
CA LEU A 75 7.26 -0.85 -4.14
C LEU A 75 7.74 0.51 -3.60
N THR A 76 9.03 0.77 -3.75
CA THR A 76 9.62 2.01 -3.26
C THR A 76 10.84 2.37 -4.06
N ASP A 77 11.03 3.67 -4.21
CA ASP A 77 12.16 4.30 -4.88
C ASP A 77 12.37 5.67 -4.24
N ASN A 78 13.27 5.72 -3.27
CA ASN A 78 13.56 6.98 -2.56
C ASN A 78 14.31 8.00 -3.44
N THR A 79 14.70 7.62 -4.66
CA THR A 79 15.27 8.55 -5.65
C THR A 79 14.18 9.24 -6.50
N ASP A 80 12.96 8.70 -6.49
CA ASP A 80 11.81 9.21 -7.23
C ASP A 80 11.43 10.62 -6.77
N ALA A 81 11.27 11.53 -7.73
CA ALA A 81 10.98 12.93 -7.43
C ALA A 81 9.63 13.12 -6.72
N ALA A 82 8.61 12.32 -7.05
CA ALA A 82 7.32 12.41 -6.37
C ALA A 82 7.44 11.98 -4.91
N VAL A 83 8.13 10.86 -4.66
CA VAL A 83 8.39 10.35 -3.30
C VAL A 83 9.23 11.34 -2.47
N ARG A 84 10.23 11.99 -3.09
CA ARG A 84 11.08 12.99 -2.42
C ARG A 84 10.35 14.28 -2.07
N ASN A 85 9.30 14.63 -2.81
CA ASN A 85 8.49 15.82 -2.59
C ASN A 85 7.19 15.55 -1.81
N THR A 86 6.94 14.31 -1.41
CA THR A 86 5.91 13.95 -0.43
C THR A 86 6.19 14.63 0.91
N HIS A 87 5.15 15.14 1.55
CA HIS A 87 5.27 15.76 2.85
C HIS A 87 5.82 14.77 3.89
N ARG A 88 6.80 15.23 4.69
CA ARG A 88 7.62 14.37 5.56
C ARG A 88 6.80 13.51 6.51
N SER A 89 5.76 14.07 7.14
CA SER A 89 4.91 13.34 8.09
C SER A 89 4.29 12.08 7.47
N TYR A 90 3.88 12.17 6.21
CA TYR A 90 3.28 11.06 5.46
C TYR A 90 4.33 10.07 4.96
N GLN A 91 5.47 10.57 4.48
CA GLN A 91 6.58 9.72 4.04
C GLN A 91 7.12 8.83 5.16
N SER A 92 7.16 9.34 6.40
CA SER A 92 7.60 8.59 7.58
C SER A 92 6.47 7.95 8.39
N ALA A 93 5.21 8.04 7.95
CA ALA A 93 4.06 7.61 8.74
C ALA A 93 4.15 6.15 9.19
N TRP A 94 4.66 5.27 8.32
CA TRP A 94 4.84 3.84 8.60
C TRP A 94 5.70 3.53 9.83
N GLN A 95 6.55 4.47 10.30
CA GLN A 95 7.36 4.28 11.51
C GLN A 95 6.50 4.17 12.77
N SER A 96 5.28 4.74 12.74
CA SER A 96 4.31 4.62 13.82
C SER A 96 3.64 3.24 13.88
N MET A 97 3.75 2.42 12.83
CA MET A 97 3.20 1.06 12.83
C MET A 97 4.07 0.13 13.70
N PRO A 98 3.46 -0.74 14.52
CA PRO A 98 4.18 -1.76 15.29
C PRO A 98 5.00 -2.71 14.42
N ASP A 99 6.13 -3.16 14.94
CA ASP A 99 6.95 -4.21 14.32
C ASP A 99 6.56 -5.60 14.86
N ASN A 100 5.48 -6.16 14.35
CA ASN A 100 4.98 -7.48 14.77
C ASN A 100 5.16 -8.56 13.70
N GLY A 101 5.92 -8.27 12.63
CA GLY A 101 6.14 -9.20 11.52
C GLY A 101 4.99 -9.35 10.53
N THR A 102 3.84 -8.69 10.74
CA THR A 102 2.68 -8.77 9.82
C THR A 102 2.60 -7.60 8.83
N ALA A 103 3.67 -6.80 8.73
CA ALA A 103 3.73 -5.57 7.94
C ALA A 103 4.89 -5.61 6.91
N PRO A 104 4.75 -6.37 5.81
CA PRO A 104 5.81 -6.52 4.81
C PRO A 104 6.24 -5.19 4.15
N LEU A 105 5.32 -4.27 3.87
CA LEU A 105 5.66 -2.98 3.25
C LEU A 105 6.54 -2.14 4.19
N ARG A 106 6.17 -2.05 5.47
CA ARG A 106 6.95 -1.41 6.53
C ARG A 106 8.36 -1.97 6.60
N THR A 107 8.49 -3.31 6.64
CA THR A 107 9.80 -3.98 6.68
C THR A 107 10.65 -3.60 5.46
N ILE A 108 10.07 -3.61 4.26
CA ILE A 108 10.78 -3.26 3.02
C ILE A 108 11.18 -1.78 3.02
N GLN A 109 10.29 -0.88 3.43
CA GLN A 109 10.57 0.56 3.56
C GLN A 109 11.73 0.84 4.52
N SER A 110 11.84 0.07 5.60
CA SER A 110 12.97 0.17 6.54
C SER A 110 14.32 -0.15 5.90
N TYR A 111 14.36 -1.10 4.96
CA TYR A 111 15.58 -1.44 4.23
C TYR A 111 15.98 -0.39 3.21
N CYS A 112 15.02 0.36 2.67
CA CYS A 112 15.25 1.35 1.62
C CYS A 112 15.65 2.73 2.18
N GLN A 113 15.48 2.97 3.49
CA GLN A 113 15.74 4.26 4.13
C GLN A 113 17.22 4.71 4.11
N ASN A 114 18.16 3.76 4.03
CA ASN A 114 19.59 4.03 4.17
C ASN A 114 20.26 4.53 2.88
N SER A 115 19.53 4.54 1.76
CA SER A 115 20.11 4.74 0.43
C SER A 115 19.96 6.15 -0.13
N ALA A 116 19.22 7.04 0.54
CA ALA A 116 18.92 8.38 0.02
C ALA A 116 19.50 9.49 0.91
N GLU A 117 20.40 10.30 0.34
CA GLU A 117 20.75 11.61 0.89
C GLU A 117 19.50 12.48 0.94
N ARG A 118 19.07 12.83 2.16
CA ARG A 118 17.82 13.54 2.41
C ARG A 118 18.05 15.04 2.27
N SER A 119 18.04 15.53 1.04
CA SER A 119 18.06 16.98 0.77
C SER A 119 16.89 17.67 1.50
N LEU A 120 17.19 18.72 2.25
CA LEU A 120 16.21 19.61 2.88
C LEU A 120 15.51 20.42 1.78
N LEU A 121 14.57 19.79 1.07
CA LEU A 121 13.79 20.49 0.07
C LEU A 121 12.76 21.40 0.77
N HIS A 122 12.77 22.66 0.34
CA HIS A 122 11.75 23.64 0.69
C HIS A 122 10.37 23.12 0.25
N ARG A 123 9.30 23.36 1.02
CA ARG A 123 7.92 23.00 0.62
C ARG A 123 7.65 23.61 -0.74
N MET A 124 7.37 22.78 -1.73
CA MET A 124 7.05 23.18 -3.10
C MET A 124 5.54 23.23 -3.27
N ASP A 125 5.03 24.04 -4.20
CA ASP A 125 3.58 24.18 -4.43
C ASP A 125 2.90 22.84 -4.80
N TYR A 126 3.66 21.89 -5.34
CA TYR A 126 3.18 20.57 -5.75
C TYR A 126 3.33 19.47 -4.66
N THR A 127 3.77 19.81 -3.45
CA THR A 127 3.93 18.84 -2.35
C THR A 127 2.62 18.10 -2.03
N SER A 128 1.46 18.78 -2.10
CA SER A 128 0.15 18.14 -1.88
C SER A 128 -0.14 17.06 -2.93
N LEU A 129 0.06 17.36 -4.21
CA LEU A 129 -0.09 16.39 -5.31
C LEU A 129 0.85 15.19 -5.17
N CYS A 130 2.12 15.43 -4.82
CA CYS A 130 3.08 14.35 -4.57
C CYS A 130 2.71 13.50 -3.35
N THR A 131 2.15 14.12 -2.31
CA THR A 131 1.69 13.40 -1.11
C THR A 131 0.49 12.54 -1.42
N GLN A 132 -0.47 13.07 -2.18
CA GLN A 132 -1.62 12.33 -2.65
C GLN A 132 -1.21 11.10 -3.49
N SER A 133 -0.37 11.30 -4.50
CA SER A 133 0.12 10.20 -5.35
C SER A 133 0.84 9.13 -4.52
N PHE A 134 1.70 9.54 -3.60
CA PHE A 134 2.42 8.62 -2.73
C PHE A 134 1.46 7.76 -1.88
N LEU A 135 0.44 8.38 -1.28
CA LEU A 135 -0.52 7.66 -0.44
C LEU A 135 -1.37 6.69 -1.26
N GLU A 136 -1.75 7.06 -2.48
CA GLU A 136 -2.45 6.16 -3.41
C GLU A 136 -1.57 4.97 -3.81
N ASP A 137 -0.28 5.21 -4.08
CA ASP A 137 0.68 4.14 -4.32
C ASP A 137 0.78 3.19 -3.12
N GLN A 138 0.83 3.71 -1.89
CA GLN A 138 0.86 2.86 -0.69
C GLN A 138 -0.34 1.92 -0.62
N LEU A 139 -1.54 2.39 -0.98
CA LEU A 139 -2.75 1.57 -1.02
C LEU A 139 -2.70 0.48 -2.09
N VAL A 140 -2.26 0.83 -3.31
CA VAL A 140 -2.06 -0.12 -4.41
C VAL A 140 -1.07 -1.19 -4.01
N ILE A 141 0.04 -0.79 -3.39
CA ILE A 141 1.08 -1.70 -2.92
C ILE A 141 0.55 -2.64 -1.84
N CYS A 142 -0.16 -2.14 -0.83
CA CYS A 142 -0.72 -2.97 0.24
C CYS A 142 -1.68 -4.03 -0.31
N LYS A 143 -2.51 -3.67 -1.29
CA LYS A 143 -3.40 -4.60 -1.99
C LYS A 143 -2.64 -5.70 -2.70
N ASN A 144 -1.60 -5.34 -3.43
CA ASN A 144 -0.81 -6.32 -4.16
C ASN A 144 0.03 -7.20 -3.24
N LEU A 145 0.53 -6.67 -2.11
CA LEU A 145 1.18 -7.45 -1.05
C LEU A 145 0.22 -8.32 -0.24
N LYS A 146 -1.09 -8.14 -0.43
CA LYS A 146 -2.17 -8.78 0.32
C LYS A 146 -2.09 -8.50 1.84
N SER A 147 -1.68 -7.28 2.20
CA SER A 147 -1.50 -6.84 3.58
C SER A 147 -2.70 -6.00 4.05
N ALA A 148 -3.68 -6.65 4.69
CA ALA A 148 -4.88 -5.99 5.18
C ALA A 148 -4.58 -4.94 6.27
N VAL A 149 -3.65 -5.26 7.18
CA VAL A 149 -3.26 -4.37 8.29
C VAL A 149 -2.63 -3.09 7.76
N GLU A 150 -1.70 -3.20 6.81
CA GLU A 150 -1.03 -2.04 6.22
C GLU A 150 -1.97 -1.25 5.32
N PHE A 151 -2.87 -1.93 4.60
CA PHE A 151 -3.90 -1.25 3.80
C PHE A 151 -4.76 -0.35 4.70
N ARG A 152 -5.30 -0.87 5.81
CA ARG A 152 -6.12 -0.07 6.74
C ARG A 152 -5.33 1.10 7.32
N PHE A 153 -4.07 0.89 7.69
CA PHE A 153 -3.19 1.97 8.17
C PHE A 153 -3.01 3.09 7.14
N TRP A 154 -2.62 2.74 5.92
CA TRP A 154 -2.39 3.72 4.85
C TRP A 154 -3.69 4.36 4.36
N PHE A 155 -4.80 3.65 4.44
CA PHE A 155 -6.13 4.17 4.11
C PHE A 155 -6.52 5.29 5.07
N ILE A 156 -6.45 5.05 6.38
CA ILE A 156 -6.74 6.07 7.40
C ILE A 156 -5.74 7.24 7.30
N THR A 157 -4.48 6.96 7.00
CA THR A 157 -3.48 8.01 6.73
C THR A 157 -3.86 8.86 5.51
N ASN A 158 -4.41 8.26 4.44
CA ASN A 158 -4.93 8.98 3.29
C ASN A 158 -6.18 9.82 3.63
N ILE A 159 -7.10 9.30 4.45
CA ILE A 159 -8.26 10.05 4.93
C ILE A 159 -7.83 11.29 5.71
N ARG A 160 -6.87 11.17 6.64
CA ARG A 160 -6.32 12.31 7.38
C ARG A 160 -5.75 13.38 6.44
N PHE A 161 -5.01 12.96 5.42
CA PHE A 161 -4.52 13.87 4.38
C PHE A 161 -5.64 14.59 3.63
N LEU A 162 -6.66 13.86 3.16
CA LEU A 162 -7.80 14.47 2.46
C LEU A 162 -8.56 15.48 3.35
N LEU A 163 -8.65 15.19 4.65
CA LEU A 163 -9.26 16.06 5.65
C LEU A 163 -8.43 17.32 5.91
N GLU A 164 -7.11 17.21 6.01
CA GLU A 164 -6.20 18.33 6.20
C GLU A 164 -6.16 19.27 4.99
N GLU A 165 -6.21 18.72 3.77
CA GLU A 165 -6.19 19.49 2.51
C GLU A 165 -7.60 19.96 2.08
N GLY A 166 -8.66 19.62 2.82
CA GLY A 166 -10.03 20.04 2.52
C GLY A 166 -10.61 19.44 1.24
N MET A 167 -10.18 18.24 0.84
CA MET A 167 -10.57 17.58 -0.41
C MET A 167 -11.93 16.86 -0.30
N GLU A 168 -12.99 17.58 0.05
CA GLU A 168 -14.32 17.02 0.36
C GLU A 168 -14.88 16.13 -0.76
N ALA A 169 -14.78 16.55 -2.03
CA ALA A 169 -15.31 15.78 -3.16
C ALA A 169 -14.67 14.38 -3.29
N ARG A 170 -13.36 14.28 -3.02
CA ARG A 170 -12.65 13.01 -3.04
C ARG A 170 -13.01 12.17 -1.82
N LEU A 171 -13.10 12.78 -0.65
CA LEU A 171 -13.55 12.11 0.57
C LEU A 171 -14.96 11.52 0.40
N ARG A 172 -15.90 12.28 -0.17
CA ARG A 172 -17.25 11.80 -0.50
C ARG A 172 -17.20 10.59 -1.44
N THR A 173 -16.41 10.66 -2.51
CA THR A 173 -16.24 9.54 -3.46
C THR A 173 -15.74 8.27 -2.75
N VAL A 174 -14.81 8.41 -1.82
CA VAL A 174 -14.30 7.29 -1.01
C VAL A 174 -15.42 6.70 -0.15
N CYS A 175 -16.14 7.53 0.61
CA CYS A 175 -17.22 7.06 1.47
C CYS A 175 -18.35 6.38 0.67
N GLU A 176 -18.80 6.99 -0.42
CA GLU A 176 -19.80 6.40 -1.33
C GLU A 176 -19.36 5.04 -1.88
N SER A 177 -18.07 4.88 -2.20
CA SER A 177 -17.55 3.59 -2.67
C SER A 177 -17.55 2.50 -1.59
N LEU A 178 -17.45 2.87 -0.31
CA LEU A 178 -17.53 1.92 0.81
C LEU A 178 -18.99 1.52 1.11
N MET A 179 -19.95 2.43 0.93
CA MET A 179 -21.38 2.20 1.20
C MET A 179 -22.09 1.40 0.10
N ARG A 180 -21.68 1.55 -1.17
CA ARG A 180 -22.29 0.85 -2.31
C ARG A 180 -22.18 -0.67 -2.17
N GLU A 181 -23.05 -1.47 -2.77
CA GLU A 181 -22.83 -2.92 -2.90
C GLU A 181 -21.64 -3.23 -3.84
N VAL A 182 -20.91 -4.32 -3.58
CA VAL A 182 -19.79 -4.73 -4.44
C VAL A 182 -20.35 -5.32 -5.73
N THR A 183 -19.97 -4.74 -6.85
CA THR A 183 -20.16 -5.36 -8.18
C THR A 183 -18.85 -5.99 -8.66
N ASP A 184 -18.91 -6.91 -9.64
CA ASP A 184 -17.70 -7.50 -10.25
C ASP A 184 -16.75 -6.44 -10.82
N SER A 185 -17.25 -5.26 -11.22
CA SER A 185 -16.43 -4.14 -11.67
C SER A 185 -15.62 -3.45 -10.56
N ASP A 186 -15.96 -3.66 -9.29
CA ASP A 186 -15.34 -2.93 -8.16
C ASP A 186 -14.07 -3.60 -7.62
N HIS A 187 -13.65 -4.75 -8.17
CA HIS A 187 -12.41 -5.43 -7.75
C HIS A 187 -11.17 -4.55 -7.95
N ASN A 188 -11.21 -3.64 -8.92
CA ASN A 188 -10.11 -2.71 -9.23
C ASN A 188 -10.27 -1.34 -8.58
N CYS A 189 -11.36 -1.08 -7.85
CA CYS A 189 -11.54 0.20 -7.17
C CYS A 189 -10.48 0.33 -6.06
N LEU A 190 -9.67 1.39 -6.10
CA LEU A 190 -8.58 1.63 -5.15
C LEU A 190 -9.05 1.56 -3.69
N TRP A 191 -10.25 2.08 -3.43
CA TRP A 191 -10.82 2.20 -2.09
C TRP A 191 -11.52 0.92 -1.61
N ASN A 192 -11.82 -0.02 -2.52
CA ASN A 192 -12.53 -1.24 -2.16
C ASN A 192 -11.59 -2.22 -1.43
N PRO A 193 -11.82 -2.52 -0.13
CA PRO A 193 -10.92 -3.32 0.66
C PRO A 193 -11.33 -4.80 0.70
N THR A 194 -12.41 -5.20 0.01
CA THR A 194 -13.00 -6.56 0.08
C THR A 194 -12.03 -7.64 -0.41
N SER A 195 -11.14 -7.33 -1.36
CA SER A 195 -10.09 -8.27 -1.80
C SER A 195 -9.06 -8.62 -0.72
N LEU A 196 -9.04 -7.88 0.39
CA LEU A 196 -8.21 -8.12 1.57
C LEU A 196 -9.00 -8.70 2.76
N GLY A 197 -10.29 -9.03 2.56
CA GLY A 197 -11.16 -9.55 3.62
C GLY A 197 -11.52 -8.52 4.70
N ILE A 198 -11.32 -7.23 4.42
CA ILE A 198 -11.68 -6.14 5.35
C ILE A 198 -13.16 -5.80 5.11
N ASP A 199 -13.92 -5.72 6.20
CA ASP A 199 -15.29 -5.24 6.15
C ASP A 199 -15.34 -3.74 5.83
N ARG A 200 -16.13 -3.38 4.82
CA ARG A 200 -16.17 -2.02 4.27
C ARG A 200 -16.83 -1.04 5.24
N ILE A 201 -17.84 -1.51 5.95
CA ILE A 201 -18.54 -0.71 6.94
C ILE A 201 -17.63 -0.43 8.14
N SER A 202 -16.84 -1.41 8.57
CA SER A 202 -15.82 -1.21 9.60
C SER A 202 -14.78 -0.16 9.20
N LEU A 203 -14.40 -0.11 7.92
CA LEU A 203 -13.48 0.90 7.40
C LEU A 203 -14.14 2.27 7.32
N LEU A 204 -15.41 2.35 6.89
CA LEU A 204 -16.20 3.58 6.89
C LEU A 204 -16.38 4.15 8.30
N GLN A 205 -16.62 3.30 9.30
CA GLN A 205 -16.69 3.71 10.70
C GLN A 205 -15.38 4.34 11.18
N ASP A 206 -14.22 3.84 10.73
CA ASP A 206 -12.95 4.49 11.04
C ASP A 206 -12.81 5.84 10.33
N VAL A 207 -13.29 5.98 9.08
CA VAL A 207 -13.35 7.28 8.39
C VAL A 207 -14.18 8.28 9.19
N LEU A 208 -15.37 7.86 9.65
CA LEU A 208 -16.26 8.71 10.44
C LEU A 208 -15.60 9.17 11.75
N LYS A 209 -14.80 8.32 12.41
CA LYS A 209 -14.04 8.71 13.61
C LYS A 209 -13.02 9.81 13.31
N GLU A 210 -12.29 9.71 12.19
CA GLU A 210 -11.35 10.76 11.78
C GLU A 210 -12.09 12.06 11.43
N MET A 211 -13.20 11.96 10.69
CA MET A 211 -14.03 13.12 10.35
C MET A 211 -14.62 13.82 11.58
N ALA A 212 -15.03 13.08 12.59
CA ALA A 212 -15.59 13.63 13.83
C ALA A 212 -14.60 14.57 14.55
N THR A 213 -13.29 14.36 14.38
CA THR A 213 -12.24 15.22 14.94
C THR A 213 -11.96 16.48 14.11
N ASN A 214 -12.49 16.58 12.89
CA ASN A 214 -12.27 17.70 11.98
C ASN A 214 -13.52 18.61 11.90
N PRO A 215 -13.45 19.88 12.34
CA PRO A 215 -14.57 20.82 12.28
C PRO A 215 -15.11 21.09 10.88
N GLN A 216 -14.25 21.06 9.85
CA GLN A 216 -14.65 21.33 8.47
C GLN A 216 -15.44 20.17 7.86
N ALA A 217 -15.26 18.95 8.37
CA ALA A 217 -15.91 17.75 7.88
C ALA A 217 -17.27 17.47 8.55
N GLN A 218 -17.69 18.25 9.56
CA GLN A 218 -18.88 17.97 10.37
C GLN A 218 -20.17 17.82 9.56
N ARG A 219 -20.33 18.65 8.52
CA ARG A 219 -21.50 18.54 7.63
C ARG A 219 -21.54 17.20 6.90
N LEU A 220 -20.43 16.79 6.29
CA LEU A 220 -20.33 15.52 5.58
C LEU A 220 -20.40 14.34 6.55
N TYR A 221 -19.84 14.47 7.75
CA TYR A 221 -19.93 13.47 8.81
C TYR A 221 -21.40 13.16 9.16
N LEU A 222 -22.21 14.19 9.43
CA LEU A 222 -23.63 14.02 9.77
C LEU A 222 -24.42 13.37 8.63
N GLU A 223 -24.19 13.82 7.39
CA GLU A 223 -24.82 13.23 6.20
C GLU A 223 -24.51 11.73 6.06
N LEU A 224 -23.25 11.35 6.22
CA LEU A 224 -22.80 9.97 6.09
C LEU A 224 -23.20 9.09 7.28
N SER A 225 -23.25 9.65 8.50
CA SER A 225 -23.74 8.91 9.68
C SER A 225 -25.21 8.55 9.52
N ASP A 226 -26.04 9.50 9.07
CA ASP A 226 -27.47 9.28 8.87
C ASP A 226 -27.71 8.22 7.77
N GLN A 227 -26.94 8.27 6.68
CA GLN A 227 -26.98 7.25 5.63
C GLN A 227 -26.60 5.87 6.17
N LEU A 228 -25.54 5.77 6.97
CA LEU A 228 -25.08 4.51 7.54
C LEU A 228 -26.11 3.91 8.51
N GLU A 229 -26.77 4.73 9.33
CA GLU A 229 -27.84 4.29 10.21
C GLU A 229 -29.04 3.74 9.43
N SER A 230 -29.42 4.41 8.32
CA SER A 230 -30.52 3.97 7.45
C SER A 230 -30.25 2.65 6.72
N MET A 231 -28.98 2.26 6.56
CA MET A 231 -28.60 0.96 5.97
C MET A 231 -28.65 -0.18 7.00
N GLY A 232 -28.56 0.14 8.30
CA GLY A 232 -28.57 -0.83 9.39
C GLY A 232 -29.97 -1.16 9.95
N SER A 233 -30.98 -0.35 9.60
CA SER A 233 -32.40 -0.53 9.92
C SER A 233 -33.14 -1.37 8.89
#